data_AF-A0A6A4HF44-F1
#
_entry.id   AF-A0A6A4HF44-F1
#
_cell.length_a   1.000
_cell.length_b   1.000
_cell.length_c   1.000
_cell.angle_alpha   90.00
_cell.angle_beta   90.00
_cell.angle_gamma   90.00
#
_symmetry.space_group_name_H-M   'P 1'
#
loop_
_entity.id
_entity.type
_entity.pdbx_description
1 polymer ?
#
loop_
_entity_poly.entity_id
_entity_poly.type
_entity_poly.pdbx_seq_one_letter_code
_entity_poly.pdbx_strand_id
1 'polypeptide(L)'
;MAEKGVGEKSRGQSRSLWLPQDECSKEKDNSYGKDAHVTLLILTRAVGHANWKIMLIGIDGVDHEMVSVEVAHEQALKIGRGRWSISNQIIKHKKFKAYAKSRGRKALEEVNSLEQRTDEQNLQRILASFKKAIIKKACEIEKSNISTYQQEPAKIKKETQKISNDLANTLQDWEKSSAIHDLERKLKTIEVHAKTTQCCSRLTNG
;
A
#
# COMPACT_ATOMS: atom_id res chain seq x y z
N MET A 1 -42.49 -40.34 -28.55
CA MET A 1 -42.12 -40.25 -27.12
C MET A 1 -41.03 -39.19 -27.04
N ALA A 2 -41.27 -37.90 -26.73
CA ALA A 2 -41.74 -37.32 -25.44
C ALA A 2 -40.85 -37.81 -24.27
N GLU A 3 -40.14 -37.03 -23.45
CA GLU A 3 -40.30 -35.65 -22.95
C GLU A 3 -38.96 -35.03 -22.47
N LYS A 4 -38.91 -33.66 -22.43
CA LYS A 4 -38.46 -32.70 -21.37
C LYS A 4 -37.31 -33.09 -20.40
N GLY A 5 -36.43 -32.21 -19.87
CA GLY A 5 -36.38 -30.75 -19.78
C GLY A 5 -35.05 -30.26 -19.12
N VAL A 6 -34.61 -29.04 -19.45
CA VAL A 6 -34.46 -27.82 -18.62
C VAL A 6 -33.61 -27.93 -17.34
N GLY A 7 -32.57 -27.11 -17.24
CA GLY A 7 -31.76 -26.93 -16.02
C GLY A 7 -30.63 -25.90 -16.17
N GLU A 8 -30.99 -24.63 -16.33
CA GLU A 8 -30.14 -23.45 -16.47
C GLU A 8 -29.52 -23.02 -15.13
N LYS A 9 -28.20 -22.78 -15.06
CA LYS A 9 -27.57 -21.97 -14.00
C LYS A 9 -26.46 -21.08 -14.56
N SER A 10 -26.78 -19.80 -14.58
CA SER A 10 -25.94 -18.65 -14.88
C SER A 10 -24.73 -18.54 -13.95
N ARG A 11 -23.55 -18.34 -14.51
CA ARG A 11 -22.38 -17.79 -13.79
C ARG A 11 -22.09 -16.41 -14.35
N GLY A 12 -22.36 -15.40 -13.51
CA GLY A 12 -22.10 -14.00 -13.80
C GLY A 12 -20.63 -13.76 -14.15
N GLN A 13 -20.44 -13.13 -15.30
CA GLN A 13 -19.19 -12.52 -15.72
C GLN A 13 -18.92 -11.28 -14.85
N SER A 14 -17.71 -11.14 -14.34
CA SER A 14 -17.17 -9.85 -13.92
C SER A 14 -15.91 -9.58 -14.74
N ARG A 15 -16.12 -9.01 -15.93
CA ARG A 15 -15.09 -8.34 -16.72
C ARG A 15 -15.00 -6.90 -16.21
N SER A 16 -13.94 -6.59 -15.48
CA SER A 16 -13.54 -5.21 -15.22
C SER A 16 -12.87 -4.65 -16.47
N LEU A 17 -13.63 -3.95 -17.31
CA LEU A 17 -13.08 -3.10 -18.35
C LEU A 17 -13.03 -1.65 -17.86
N TRP A 18 -11.88 -1.03 -18.08
CA TRP A 18 -11.65 0.39 -17.88
C TRP A 18 -12.37 1.23 -18.97
N LEU A 19 -12.67 2.48 -18.58
CA LEU A 19 -13.46 3.57 -19.19
C LEU A 19 -13.36 3.74 -20.72
N PRO A 20 -14.38 4.39 -21.32
CA PRO A 20 -14.15 5.75 -21.83
C PRO A 20 -15.19 6.79 -21.37
N GLN A 21 -14.72 8.02 -21.18
CA GLN A 21 -15.51 9.25 -21.15
C GLN A 21 -15.97 9.57 -22.58
N ASP A 22 -17.23 9.98 -22.75
CA ASP A 22 -17.62 11.16 -23.54
C ASP A 22 -19.14 11.36 -23.50
N GLU A 23 -19.51 12.62 -23.73
CA GLU A 23 -20.83 13.19 -24.01
C GLU A 23 -21.52 14.00 -22.91
N CYS A 24 -21.44 15.29 -23.21
CA CYS A 24 -21.95 16.50 -22.61
C CYS A 24 -23.43 16.75 -22.98
N SER A 25 -24.07 17.59 -22.18
CA SER A 25 -25.29 18.39 -22.46
C SER A 25 -26.66 17.72 -22.28
N LYS A 26 -27.38 18.18 -21.25
CA LYS A 26 -28.51 19.11 -21.44
C LYS A 26 -28.88 19.81 -20.13
N GLU A 27 -28.78 21.12 -20.22
CA GLU A 27 -29.22 22.16 -19.30
C GLU A 27 -30.75 22.14 -19.14
N LYS A 28 -31.24 22.33 -17.91
CA LYS A 28 -32.53 22.97 -17.64
C LYS A 28 -32.43 23.78 -16.36
N ASP A 29 -32.69 25.08 -16.52
CA ASP A 29 -32.93 26.03 -15.45
C ASP A 29 -34.02 25.53 -14.49
N ASN A 30 -33.75 25.60 -13.18
CA ASN A 30 -34.79 26.03 -12.25
C ASN A 30 -34.22 26.61 -10.94
N SER A 31 -34.65 27.85 -10.70
CA SER A 31 -34.84 28.58 -9.44
C SER A 31 -34.25 28.06 -8.11
N TYR A 32 -33.54 28.98 -7.44
CA TYR A 32 -33.15 29.03 -6.04
C TYR A 32 -33.84 28.05 -5.07
N GLY A 33 -32.98 27.33 -4.33
CA GLY A 33 -33.20 27.02 -2.92
C GLY A 33 -33.84 25.67 -2.64
N LYS A 34 -33.04 24.61 -2.70
CA LYS A 34 -33.09 23.37 -1.90
C LYS A 34 -31.98 22.46 -2.43
N ASP A 35 -31.14 21.99 -1.51
CA ASP A 35 -30.27 20.80 -1.62
C ASP A 35 -28.89 21.11 -1.04
N ALA A 36 -28.85 21.31 0.28
CA ALA A 36 -27.62 21.12 1.03
C ALA A 36 -27.16 19.68 0.79
N HIS A 37 -26.06 19.50 0.05
CA HIS A 37 -25.41 18.21 -0.10
C HIS A 37 -24.74 17.84 1.23
N VAL A 38 -25.53 17.34 2.18
CA VAL A 38 -25.04 16.73 3.41
C VAL A 38 -24.18 15.54 3.00
N THR A 39 -22.88 15.60 3.28
CA THR A 39 -21.97 14.47 3.03
C THR A 39 -22.29 13.37 4.03
N LEU A 40 -23.15 12.42 3.65
CA LEU A 40 -23.50 11.26 4.47
C LEU A 40 -22.33 10.26 4.47
N LEU A 41 -21.46 10.34 5.48
CA LEU A 41 -20.41 9.35 5.69
C LEU A 41 -20.97 8.17 6.51
N ILE A 42 -21.36 7.08 5.84
CA ILE A 42 -21.82 5.85 6.51
C ILE A 42 -20.59 5.08 7.02
N LEU A 43 -20.33 5.14 8.33
CA LEU A 43 -19.32 4.29 8.99
C LEU A 43 -19.98 2.97 9.44
N THR A 44 -19.59 1.85 8.82
CA THR A 44 -20.09 0.53 9.20
C THR A 44 -19.37 -0.03 10.45
N ARG A 45 -20.09 0.00 11.58
CA ARG A 45 -20.12 -0.91 12.75
C ARG A 45 -18.81 -1.46 13.37
N ALA A 46 -17.66 -0.81 13.22
CA ALA A 46 -16.42 -1.23 13.91
C ALA A 46 -15.57 -0.07 14.47
N VAL A 47 -16.17 1.07 14.77
CA VAL A 47 -15.48 2.22 15.37
C VAL A 47 -15.71 2.20 16.88
N GLY A 48 -14.63 2.10 17.66
CA GLY A 48 -14.69 2.01 19.13
C GLY A 48 -15.17 3.31 19.78
N HIS A 49 -14.67 4.46 19.32
CA HIS A 49 -15.12 5.79 19.73
C HIS A 49 -14.94 6.77 18.56
N ALA A 50 -15.97 7.58 18.28
CA ALA A 50 -15.91 8.65 17.28
C ALA A 50 -16.21 9.99 17.97
N ASN A 51 -15.28 10.93 17.92
CA ASN A 51 -15.50 12.29 18.39
C ASN A 51 -15.88 13.17 17.20
N TRP A 52 -17.07 13.76 17.24
CA TRP A 52 -17.61 14.57 16.16
C TRP A 52 -17.49 16.04 16.54
N LYS A 53 -16.86 16.83 15.68
CA LYS A 53 -16.77 18.28 15.83
C LYS A 53 -17.33 18.94 14.58
N ILE A 54 -18.43 19.66 14.75
CA ILE A 54 -19.02 20.50 13.71
C ILE A 54 -18.50 21.92 13.96
N MET A 55 -17.85 22.51 12.95
CA MET A 55 -17.30 23.86 13.02
C MET A 55 -17.85 24.68 11.87
N LEU A 56 -18.37 25.87 12.19
CA LEU A 56 -18.70 26.88 11.19
C LEU A 56 -17.41 27.37 10.53
N ILE A 57 -17.35 27.29 9.21
CA ILE A 57 -16.22 27.82 8.45
C ILE A 57 -16.48 29.32 8.29
N GLY A 58 -15.65 30.16 8.89
CA GLY A 58 -15.73 31.62 8.77
C GLY A 58 -15.27 32.15 7.41
N ILE A 59 -15.74 31.54 6.32
CA ILE A 59 -15.55 32.03 4.95
C ILE A 59 -16.87 32.64 4.51
N ASP A 60 -16.88 33.95 4.28
CA ASP A 60 -18.06 34.69 3.86
C ASP A 60 -18.62 34.11 2.55
N GLY A 61 -19.93 33.80 2.54
CA GLY A 61 -20.62 33.24 1.38
C GLY A 61 -20.68 31.72 1.30
N VAL A 62 -20.16 30.99 2.30
CA VAL A 62 -20.27 29.54 2.39
C VAL A 62 -21.25 29.15 3.50
N ASP A 63 -22.39 28.58 3.12
CA ASP A 63 -23.46 28.08 4.00
C ASP A 63 -23.23 26.63 4.49
N HIS A 64 -21.98 26.16 4.43
CA HIS A 64 -21.61 24.78 4.76
C HIS A 64 -20.80 24.71 6.06
N GLU A 65 -21.21 23.81 6.95
CA GLU A 65 -20.46 23.49 8.17
C GLU A 65 -19.37 22.43 7.90
N MET A 66 -18.18 22.62 8.47
CA MET A 66 -17.14 21.60 8.44
C MET A 66 -17.45 20.55 9.50
N VAL A 67 -17.71 19.31 9.08
CA VAL A 67 -17.81 18.17 9.98
C VAL A 67 -16.46 17.45 10.03
N SER A 68 -15.83 17.43 11.21
CA SER A 68 -14.62 16.66 11.49
C SER A 68 -14.97 15.48 12.38
N VAL A 69 -14.50 14.28 12.03
CA VAL A 69 -14.70 13.07 12.84
C VAL A 69 -13.34 12.48 13.18
N GLU A 70 -13.05 12.39 14.47
CA GLU A 70 -11.90 11.65 14.97
C GLU A 70 -12.34 10.23 15.29
N VAL A 71 -11.84 9.27 14.51
CA VAL A 71 -12.15 7.85 14.63
C VAL A 71 -10.95 7.15 15.25
N ALA A 72 -11.06 6.77 16.52
CA ALA A 72 -10.05 5.94 17.17
C ALA A 72 -10.40 4.46 16.97
N HIS A 73 -9.52 3.72 16.29
CA HIS A 73 -9.63 2.27 16.17
C HIS A 73 -8.33 1.62 16.63
N GLU A 74 -8.37 1.03 17.84
CA GLU A 74 -7.21 0.40 18.49
C GLU A 74 -6.54 -0.70 17.66
N GLN A 75 -7.28 -1.32 16.72
CA GLN A 75 -6.79 -2.40 15.86
C GLN A 75 -6.47 -1.97 14.42
N ALA A 76 -6.67 -0.70 14.06
CA ALA A 76 -6.50 -0.21 12.68
C ALA A 76 -5.03 -0.11 12.21
N LEU A 77 -4.05 -0.44 13.07
CA LEU A 77 -2.62 -0.36 12.75
C LEU A 77 -2.08 -1.53 11.92
N LYS A 78 -2.93 -2.41 11.39
CA LYS A 78 -2.50 -3.34 10.34
C LYS A 78 -2.64 -2.66 8.99
N ILE A 79 -1.52 -2.14 8.48
CA ILE A 79 -1.38 -1.70 7.09
C ILE A 79 -1.92 -2.83 6.19
N GLY A 80 -3.10 -2.62 5.60
CA GLY A 80 -3.76 -3.63 4.79
C GLY A 80 -2.90 -4.08 3.61
N ARG A 81 -3.11 -5.32 3.16
CA ARG A 81 -2.49 -5.87 1.93
C ARG A 81 -2.82 -4.96 0.75
N GLY A 82 -1.89 -4.06 0.38
CA GLY A 82 -2.06 -3.10 -0.71
C GLY A 82 -1.60 -1.67 -0.40
N ARG A 83 -1.44 -1.30 0.87
CA ARG A 83 -0.86 0.00 1.24
C ARG A 83 0.65 -0.15 1.41
N TRP A 84 1.41 0.33 0.42
CA TRP A 84 2.86 0.33 0.51
C TRP A 84 3.34 1.47 1.42
N SER A 85 4.28 1.15 2.32
CA SER A 85 4.92 2.11 3.22
C SER A 85 6.44 1.97 3.13
N ILE A 86 7.16 3.08 3.17
CA ILE A 86 8.62 3.07 3.17
C ILE A 86 9.12 2.48 4.50
N SER A 87 9.90 1.40 4.44
CA SER A 87 10.52 0.80 5.62
C SER A 87 11.42 1.80 6.36
N ASN A 88 11.39 1.76 7.70
CA ASN A 88 12.24 2.59 8.55
C ASN A 88 13.74 2.46 8.24
N GLN A 89 14.18 1.29 7.76
CA GLN A 89 15.57 1.07 7.36
C GLN A 89 15.95 1.92 6.13
N ILE A 90 15.04 2.05 5.16
CA ILE A 90 15.24 2.87 3.95
C ILE A 90 15.25 4.35 4.32
N ILE A 91 14.36 4.78 5.21
CA ILE A 91 14.31 6.18 5.68
C ILE A 91 15.66 6.59 6.32
N LYS A 92 16.30 5.68 7.05
CA LYS A 92 17.62 5.92 7.65
C LYS A 92 18.79 5.85 6.66
N HIS A 93 18.59 5.27 5.47
CA HIS A 93 19.64 5.04 4.50
C HIS A 93 20.22 6.36 3.93
N LYS A 94 21.55 6.51 4.00
CA LYS A 94 22.24 7.77 3.62
C LYS A 94 21.95 8.19 2.18
N LYS A 95 22.00 7.25 1.22
CA LYS A 95 21.73 7.56 -0.21
C LYS A 95 20.27 7.98 -0.43
N PHE A 96 19.33 7.38 0.32
CA PHE A 96 17.92 7.74 0.22
C PHE A 96 17.69 9.16 0.75
N LYS A 97 18.22 9.48 1.95
CA LYS A 97 18.12 10.83 2.53
C LYS A 97 18.69 11.91 1.61
N ALA A 98 19.87 11.67 1.04
CA ALA A 98 20.51 12.62 0.12
C ALA A 98 19.65 12.86 -1.14
N TYR A 99 19.12 11.78 -1.73
CA TYR A 99 18.22 11.87 -2.88
C TYR A 99 16.91 12.62 -2.52
N ALA A 100 16.28 12.26 -1.40
CA ALA A 100 15.04 12.88 -0.97
C ALA A 100 15.19 14.39 -0.72
N LYS A 101 16.28 14.80 -0.07
CA LYS A 101 16.60 16.22 0.15
C LYS A 101 16.81 16.96 -1.16
N SER A 102 17.58 16.38 -2.09
CA SER A 102 17.83 16.97 -3.41
C SER A 102 16.53 17.13 -4.22
N ARG A 103 15.71 16.07 -4.30
CA ARG A 103 14.45 16.10 -5.04
C ARG A 103 13.41 17.03 -4.39
N GLY A 104 13.41 17.12 -3.05
CA GLY A 104 12.55 18.04 -2.31
C GLY A 104 12.90 19.50 -2.59
N ARG A 105 14.19 19.85 -2.65
CA ARG A 105 14.63 21.19 -3.04
C ARG A 105 14.16 21.54 -4.46
N LYS A 106 14.36 20.63 -5.42
CA LYS A 106 13.89 20.84 -6.80
C LYS A 106 12.37 21.03 -6.88
N ALA A 107 11.60 20.22 -6.14
CA ALA A 107 10.15 20.39 -6.10
C ALA A 107 9.75 21.74 -5.50
N LEU A 108 10.48 22.24 -4.50
CA LEU A 108 10.23 23.57 -3.93
C LEU A 108 10.57 24.70 -4.90
N GLU A 109 11.68 24.56 -5.64
CA GLU A 109 12.05 25.48 -6.73
C GLU A 109 10.97 25.50 -7.81
N GLU A 110 10.50 24.33 -8.26
CA GLU A 110 9.39 24.17 -9.23
C GLU A 110 8.10 24.87 -8.74
N VAL A 111 7.80 24.78 -7.44
CA VAL A 111 6.65 25.47 -6.84
C VAL A 111 6.84 26.99 -6.78
N ASN A 112 8.04 27.45 -6.42
CA ASN A 112 8.34 28.88 -6.33
C ASN A 112 8.40 29.56 -7.71
N SER A 113 8.73 28.82 -8.77
CA SER A 113 8.70 29.32 -10.15
C SER A 113 7.29 29.36 -10.76
N LEU A 114 6.27 28.92 -10.04
CA LEU A 114 4.93 28.78 -10.56
C LEU A 114 4.17 30.11 -10.44
N GLU A 115 4.21 30.91 -11.50
CA GLU A 115 3.55 32.24 -11.53
C GLU A 115 2.03 32.14 -11.67
N GLN A 116 1.54 31.25 -12.54
CA GLN A 116 0.12 30.99 -12.74
C GLN A 116 -0.14 29.48 -12.73
N ARG A 117 -1.27 29.07 -12.15
CA ARG A 117 -1.69 27.66 -12.10
C ARG A 117 -2.38 27.30 -13.40
N THR A 118 -1.87 26.27 -14.07
CA THR A 118 -2.52 25.64 -15.23
C THR A 118 -2.80 24.17 -14.95
N ASP A 119 -3.60 23.54 -15.81
CA ASP A 119 -3.92 22.11 -15.69
C ASP A 119 -2.67 21.22 -15.85
N GLU A 120 -1.70 21.71 -16.62
CA GLU A 120 -0.40 21.06 -16.83
C GLU A 120 0.60 21.39 -15.72
N GLN A 121 0.59 22.63 -15.22
CA GLN A 121 1.52 23.15 -14.22
C GLN A 121 0.77 23.61 -12.99
N ASN A 122 0.54 22.66 -12.08
CA ASN A 122 -0.03 22.94 -10.78
C ASN A 122 0.72 22.21 -9.66
N LEU A 123 0.52 22.72 -8.45
CA LEU A 123 1.13 22.21 -7.22
C LEU A 123 0.85 20.72 -6.99
N GLN A 124 -0.35 20.23 -7.36
CA GLN A 124 -0.73 18.84 -7.15
C GLN A 124 0.09 17.90 -8.04
N ARG A 125 0.33 18.27 -9.30
CA ARG A 125 1.18 17.51 -10.23
C ARG A 125 2.63 17.51 -9.78
N ILE A 126 3.17 18.63 -9.32
CA ILE A 126 4.54 18.71 -8.78
C ILE A 126 4.67 17.77 -7.58
N LEU A 127 3.75 17.87 -6.61
CA LEU A 127 3.74 17.01 -5.43
C LEU A 127 3.58 15.53 -5.79
N ALA A 128 2.71 15.20 -6.74
CA ALA A 128 2.52 13.83 -7.23
C ALA A 128 3.81 13.29 -7.87
N SER A 129 4.49 14.09 -8.69
CA SER A 129 5.77 13.71 -9.32
C SER A 129 6.86 13.47 -8.28
N PHE A 130 6.95 14.35 -7.26
CA PHE A 130 7.87 14.22 -6.14
C PHE A 130 7.62 12.91 -5.39
N LYS A 131 6.38 12.66 -4.96
CA LYS A 131 6.01 11.43 -4.24
C LYS A 131 6.34 10.18 -5.06
N LYS A 132 6.00 10.16 -6.35
CA LYS A 132 6.33 9.03 -7.25
C LYS A 132 7.84 8.80 -7.34
N ALA A 133 8.64 9.86 -7.45
CA ALA A 133 10.10 9.76 -7.50
C ALA A 133 10.69 9.20 -6.19
N ILE A 134 10.20 9.67 -5.04
CA ILE A 134 10.61 9.16 -3.72
C ILE A 134 10.27 7.68 -3.56
N ILE A 135 9.04 7.28 -3.91
CA ILE A 135 8.58 5.89 -3.86
C ILE A 135 9.48 5.02 -4.74
N LYS A 136 9.69 5.42 -6.00
CA LYS A 136 10.54 4.68 -6.95
C LYS A 136 11.95 4.49 -6.37
N LYS A 137 12.55 5.54 -5.81
CA LYS A 137 13.90 5.45 -5.25
C LYS A 137 13.98 4.56 -4.01
N ALA A 138 12.97 4.65 -3.14
CA ALA A 138 12.87 3.76 -1.99
C ALA A 138 12.76 2.30 -2.44
N CYS A 139 11.91 1.98 -3.42
CA CYS A 139 11.80 0.63 -3.99
C CYS A 139 13.11 0.12 -4.61
N GLU A 140 13.86 0.97 -5.32
CA GLU A 140 15.17 0.61 -5.87
C GLU A 140 16.16 0.24 -4.76
N ILE A 141 16.23 1.08 -3.72
CA ILE A 141 17.12 0.85 -2.58
C ILE A 141 16.69 -0.40 -1.82
N GLU A 142 15.38 -0.60 -1.62
CA GLU A 142 14.83 -1.80 -1.02
C GLU A 142 15.24 -3.05 -1.79
N LYS A 143 15.03 -3.06 -3.12
CA LYS A 143 15.47 -4.17 -3.98
C LYS A 143 16.97 -4.45 -3.88
N SER A 144 17.80 -3.41 -3.78
CA SER A 144 19.25 -3.58 -3.59
C SER A 144 19.64 -4.01 -2.16
N ASN A 145 18.86 -3.62 -1.16
CA ASN A 145 19.09 -3.94 0.26
C ASN A 145 18.49 -5.28 0.68
N ILE A 146 17.59 -5.86 -0.12
CA ILE A 146 17.30 -7.31 -0.17
C ILE A 146 18.56 -8.01 -0.73
N SER A 147 19.69 -7.69 -0.11
CA SER A 147 20.98 -8.33 -0.24
C SER A 147 20.85 -9.67 0.46
N THR A 148 21.24 -10.73 -0.23
CA THR A 148 21.68 -12.05 0.25
C THR A 148 20.90 -12.70 1.41
N TYR A 149 20.83 -12.07 2.59
CA TYR A 149 20.13 -12.51 3.80
C TYR A 149 18.64 -12.80 3.65
N GLN A 150 17.93 -12.15 2.73
CA GLN A 150 16.53 -12.50 2.44
C GLN A 150 16.40 -13.49 1.28
N GLN A 151 17.43 -13.61 0.44
CA GLN A 151 17.47 -14.57 -0.65
C GLN A 151 17.78 -15.98 -0.12
N GLU A 152 18.68 -16.11 0.85
CA GLU A 152 19.02 -17.39 1.47
C GLU A 152 17.84 -18.12 2.14
N PRO A 153 17.05 -17.51 3.04
CA PRO A 153 15.89 -18.20 3.62
C PRO A 153 14.84 -18.53 2.57
N ALA A 154 14.70 -17.71 1.52
CA ALA A 154 13.80 -18.02 0.40
C ALA A 154 14.32 -19.19 -0.46
N LYS A 155 15.63 -19.30 -0.68
CA LYS A 155 16.27 -20.44 -1.36
C LYS A 155 16.13 -21.71 -0.53
N ILE A 156 16.49 -21.67 0.75
CA ILE A 156 16.40 -22.82 1.67
C ILE A 156 14.94 -23.31 1.80
N LYS A 157 13.95 -22.42 1.89
CA LYS A 157 12.53 -22.80 1.88
C LYS A 157 12.11 -23.50 0.59
N LYS A 158 12.58 -23.00 -0.57
CA LYS A 158 12.33 -23.66 -1.86
C LYS A 158 13.00 -25.02 -1.95
N GLU A 159 14.22 -25.17 -1.44
CA GLU A 159 14.92 -26.46 -1.38
C GLU A 159 14.19 -27.45 -0.48
N THR A 160 13.74 -27.01 0.69
CA THR A 160 12.93 -27.83 1.61
C THR A 160 11.63 -28.28 0.93
N GLN A 161 10.97 -27.39 0.19
CA GLN A 161 9.73 -27.72 -0.53
C GLN A 161 9.97 -28.66 -1.72
N LYS A 162 11.08 -28.48 -2.46
CA LYS A 162 11.49 -29.40 -3.53
C LYS A 162 11.78 -30.79 -2.97
N ILE A 163 12.58 -30.87 -1.92
CA ILE A 163 12.87 -32.13 -1.22
C ILE A 163 11.56 -32.77 -0.75
N SER A 164 10.64 -32.00 -0.13
CA SER A 164 9.32 -32.52 0.26
C SER A 164 8.49 -33.06 -0.92
N ASN A 165 8.55 -32.43 -2.09
CA ASN A 165 7.75 -32.80 -3.27
C ASN A 165 8.38 -33.94 -4.07
N ASP A 166 9.69 -33.89 -4.31
CA ASP A 166 10.45 -34.90 -5.06
C ASP A 166 10.51 -36.22 -4.26
N LEU A 167 10.57 -36.16 -2.91
CA LEU A 167 10.61 -37.34 -2.02
C LEU A 167 9.25 -38.00 -1.79
N ALA A 168 8.13 -37.41 -2.20
CA ALA A 168 6.83 -38.08 -2.18
C ALA A 168 6.80 -39.32 -3.08
N ASN A 169 7.76 -39.44 -4.01
CA ASN A 169 7.75 -40.46 -5.06
C ASN A 169 8.95 -41.43 -5.06
N THR A 170 9.99 -41.30 -4.20
CA THR A 170 11.26 -42.06 -4.47
C THR A 170 12.16 -42.50 -3.30
N LEU A 171 12.06 -42.01 -2.04
CA LEU A 171 13.05 -42.28 -0.96
C LEU A 171 12.48 -42.98 0.30
N GLN A 172 13.34 -43.65 1.08
CA GLN A 172 13.01 -44.22 2.40
C GLN A 172 12.85 -43.12 3.48
N ASP A 173 11.93 -43.32 4.43
CA ASP A 173 11.43 -42.26 5.33
C ASP A 173 12.47 -41.62 6.27
N TRP A 174 13.51 -42.35 6.68
CA TRP A 174 14.49 -41.86 7.66
C TRP A 174 15.50 -40.87 7.07
N GLU A 175 15.92 -41.06 5.82
CA GLU A 175 16.82 -40.12 5.09
C GLU A 175 16.13 -38.76 4.89
N LYS A 176 14.79 -38.77 4.73
CA LYS A 176 13.96 -37.57 4.62
C LYS A 176 14.01 -36.74 5.89
N SER A 177 13.78 -37.40 7.02
CA SER A 177 13.73 -36.74 8.33
C SER A 177 15.07 -36.09 8.67
N SER A 178 16.18 -36.76 8.36
CA SER A 178 17.52 -36.20 8.59
C SER A 178 17.80 -34.96 7.74
N ALA A 179 17.50 -35.02 6.43
CA ALA A 179 17.77 -33.89 5.52
C ALA A 179 16.92 -32.65 5.85
N ILE A 180 15.64 -32.85 6.19
CA ILE A 180 14.75 -31.76 6.61
C ILE A 180 15.26 -31.11 7.89
N HIS A 181 15.61 -31.92 8.90
CA HIS A 181 16.09 -31.42 10.18
C HIS A 181 17.40 -30.62 10.05
N ASP A 182 18.31 -31.03 9.17
CA ASP A 182 19.54 -30.28 8.90
C ASP A 182 19.28 -28.93 8.22
N LEU A 183 18.30 -28.86 7.32
CA LEU A 183 17.88 -27.59 6.69
C LEU A 183 17.19 -26.67 7.68
N GLU A 184 16.32 -27.21 8.55
CA GLU A 184 15.67 -26.45 9.63
C GLU A 184 16.69 -25.87 10.60
N ARG A 185 17.71 -26.65 10.97
CA ARG A 185 18.82 -26.19 11.80
C ARG A 185 19.57 -25.02 11.15
N LYS A 186 19.89 -25.12 9.85
CA LYS A 186 20.52 -24.03 9.09
C LYS A 186 19.65 -22.78 9.05
N LEU A 187 18.34 -22.94 8.85
CA LEU A 187 17.36 -21.84 8.86
C LEU A 187 17.37 -21.10 10.20
N LYS A 188 17.32 -21.85 11.30
CA LYS A 188 17.33 -21.28 12.65
C LYS A 188 18.62 -20.50 12.93
N THR A 189 19.77 -21.01 12.50
CA THR A 189 21.06 -20.30 12.64
C THR A 189 21.08 -18.99 11.87
N ILE A 190 20.59 -18.97 10.63
CA ILE A 190 20.51 -17.75 9.81
C ILE A 190 19.55 -16.74 10.43
N GLU A 191 18.40 -17.18 10.95
CA GLU A 191 17.44 -16.30 11.63
C GLU A 191 18.02 -15.65 12.89
N VAL A 192 18.76 -16.42 13.70
CA VAL A 192 19.45 -15.89 14.88
C VAL A 192 20.51 -14.89 14.45
N HIS A 193 21.33 -15.22 13.44
CA HIS A 193 22.36 -14.31 12.94
C HIS A 193 21.77 -13.01 12.39
N ALA A 194 20.64 -13.07 11.66
CA ALA A 194 19.93 -11.89 11.17
C ALA A 194 19.41 -11.00 12.31
N LYS A 195 18.84 -11.60 13.36
CA LYS A 195 18.38 -10.87 14.56
C LYS A 195 19.54 -10.21 15.30
N THR A 196 20.67 -10.90 15.46
CA THR A 196 21.86 -10.36 16.11
C THR A 196 22.47 -9.21 15.34
N THR A 197 22.62 -9.34 14.02
CA THR A 197 23.11 -8.26 13.13
C THR A 197 22.19 -7.04 13.14
N GLN A 198 20.88 -7.25 13.20
CA GLN A 198 19.90 -6.17 13.38
C GLN A 198 20.02 -5.48 14.74
N CYS A 199 20.42 -6.19 15.80
CA CYS A 199 20.65 -5.63 17.12
C CYS A 199 21.96 -4.82 17.17
N CYS A 200 23.06 -5.35 16.64
CA CYS A 200 24.37 -4.68 16.63
C CYS A 200 24.38 -3.37 15.81
N SER A 201 23.68 -3.34 14.67
CA SER A 201 23.57 -2.12 13.85
C SER A 201 22.76 -0.99 14.52
N ARG A 202 21.98 -1.30 15.55
CA ARG A 202 21.21 -0.32 16.34
C ARG A 202 22.06 0.35 17.43
N LEU A 203 23.12 -0.32 17.90
CA LEU A 203 24.02 0.19 18.95
C LEU A 203 25.14 1.10 18.41
N THR A 204 25.53 0.96 17.14
CA THR A 204 26.64 1.72 16.55
C THR A 204 26.22 3.04 15.87
N ASN A 205 24.93 3.40 15.92
CA ASN A 205 24.38 4.61 15.31
C ASN A 205 23.64 5.53 16.31
N GLY A 206 23.88 5.36 17.61
CA GLY A 206 23.56 6.36 18.64
C GLY A 206 24.78 7.23 18.88
#